data_AF-A0A968XA37-F1
#
_entry.id   AF-A0A968XA37-F1
#
_cell.length_a   1.000
_cell.length_b   1.000
_cell.length_c   1.000
_cell.angle_alpha   90.00
_cell.angle_beta   90.00
_cell.angle_gamma   90.00
#
_symmetry.space_group_name_H-M   'P 1'
#
loop_
_entity.id
_entity.type
_entity.pdbx_description
1 polymer ?
#
loop_
_entity_poly.entity_id
_entity_poly.type
_entity_poly.pdbx_seq_one_letter_code
_entity_poly.pdbx_strand_id
1 'polypeptide(L)'
;MSLRDSFNSLTGKSRFVVSRLFIQLSGTGMGPLWGQLQQFQVEANRSDGDLNVMGEGLVSLCEALSRRSIEWTAAANEGEVFWDEGEAADYINELFMDSASRYVLEEDEEPNGDQSTLTLSGVQTIVVSIAWAYIGAIPDLEANLAEVEALKRALIALPNLHFSHQLEALQVHFCPVRPEHPLSPDQLLEYFPELSPI
;
A
#
# COMPACT_ATOMS: atom_id res chain seq x y z
N MET A 1 -19.29 -0.24 -14.93
CA MET A 1 -20.28 -1.05 -14.17
C MET A 1 -20.92 -2.04 -15.13
N SER A 2 -20.72 -3.33 -14.91
CA SER A 2 -21.23 -4.40 -15.79
C SER A 2 -22.69 -4.74 -15.47
N LEU A 3 -23.45 -5.27 -16.43
CA LEU A 3 -24.82 -5.77 -16.21
C LEU A 3 -24.87 -6.88 -15.15
N ARG A 4 -23.77 -7.64 -15.01
CA ARG A 4 -23.60 -8.67 -13.98
C ARG A 4 -23.53 -8.06 -12.56
N ASP A 5 -22.87 -6.91 -12.44
CA ASP A 5 -22.72 -6.21 -11.16
C ASP A 5 -24.06 -5.67 -10.67
N SER A 6 -24.86 -5.11 -11.58
CA SER A 6 -26.20 -4.63 -11.28
C SER A 6 -27.16 -5.76 -10.89
N PHE A 7 -27.06 -6.94 -11.53
CA PHE A 7 -27.88 -8.09 -11.17
C PHE A 7 -27.50 -8.67 -9.80
N ASN A 8 -26.21 -8.80 -9.52
CA ASN A 8 -25.75 -9.34 -8.23
C ASN A 8 -26.12 -8.42 -7.06
N SER A 9 -25.99 -7.10 -7.20
CA SER A 9 -26.41 -6.16 -6.15
C SER A 9 -27.93 -6.24 -5.89
N LEU A 10 -28.74 -6.50 -6.92
CA LEU A 10 -30.19 -6.70 -6.80
C LEU A 10 -30.56 -8.02 -6.10
N THR A 11 -29.69 -9.03 -6.15
CA THR A 11 -29.89 -10.32 -5.45
C THR A 11 -29.44 -10.31 -3.98
N GLY A 12 -28.91 -9.18 -3.49
CA GLY A 12 -28.46 -9.05 -2.09
C GLY A 12 -27.10 -9.70 -1.80
N LYS A 13 -26.31 -10.02 -2.83
CA LYS A 13 -24.93 -10.49 -2.64
C LYS A 13 -24.04 -9.32 -2.21
N SER A 14 -23.15 -9.58 -1.24
CA SER A 14 -22.11 -8.63 -0.88
C SER A 14 -21.18 -8.40 -2.06
N ARG A 15 -20.85 -7.13 -2.32
CA ARG A 15 -19.84 -6.72 -3.28
C ARG A 15 -18.53 -6.54 -2.52
N PHE A 16 -17.56 -7.39 -2.80
CA PHE A 16 -16.22 -7.28 -2.25
C PHE A 16 -15.35 -6.54 -3.26
N VAL A 17 -14.52 -5.62 -2.77
CA VAL A 17 -13.53 -4.93 -3.59
C VAL A 17 -12.18 -5.17 -2.93
N VAL A 18 -11.24 -5.66 -3.71
CA VAL A 18 -9.86 -5.86 -3.25
C VAL A 18 -8.97 -4.97 -4.10
N SER A 19 -8.14 -4.17 -3.45
CA SER A 19 -7.25 -3.22 -4.13
C SER A 19 -5.87 -3.21 -3.47
N ARG A 20 -4.86 -2.84 -4.27
CA ARG A 20 -3.51 -2.51 -3.80
C ARG A 20 -3.06 -1.20 -4.41
N LEU A 21 -2.42 -0.38 -3.59
CA LEU A 21 -1.87 0.93 -3.93
C LEU A 21 -0.37 0.93 -3.66
N PHE A 22 0.40 1.40 -4.63
CA PHE A 22 1.81 1.73 -4.50
C PHE A 22 1.98 3.24 -4.54
N ILE A 23 2.76 3.79 -3.61
CA ILE A 23 3.17 5.19 -3.59
C ILE A 23 4.68 5.24 -3.47
N GLN A 24 5.34 5.78 -4.49
CA GLN A 24 6.76 6.12 -4.42
C GLN A 24 6.93 7.53 -3.87
N LEU A 25 7.66 7.65 -2.78
CA LEU A 25 8.08 8.92 -2.21
C LEU A 25 9.59 9.06 -2.33
N SER A 26 10.06 10.21 -2.81
CA SER A 26 11.47 10.55 -2.87
C SER A 26 11.72 11.93 -2.29
N GLY A 27 12.61 12.03 -1.30
CA GLY A 27 12.90 13.30 -0.66
C GLY A 27 13.97 13.22 0.43
N THR A 28 14.29 14.37 1.01
CA THR A 28 15.14 14.44 2.20
C THR A 28 14.28 14.31 3.45
N GLY A 29 14.74 13.57 4.47
CA GLY A 29 14.02 13.46 5.74
C GLY A 29 12.89 12.44 5.75
N MET A 30 13.11 11.27 5.13
CA MET A 30 12.17 10.14 5.12
C MET A 30 12.18 9.32 6.42
N GLY A 31 13.17 9.54 7.30
CA GLY A 31 13.32 8.83 8.58
C GLY A 31 12.04 8.76 9.44
N PRO A 32 11.26 9.85 9.62
CA PRO A 32 10.00 9.78 10.36
C PRO A 32 8.95 8.87 9.71
N LEU A 33 8.85 8.84 8.37
CA LEU A 33 7.93 7.93 7.68
C LEU A 33 8.38 6.47 7.85
N TRP A 34 9.68 6.20 7.73
CA TRP A 34 10.26 4.89 8.02
C TRP A 34 9.92 4.39 9.42
N GLY A 35 10.13 5.24 10.44
CA GLY A 35 9.83 4.87 11.82
C GLY A 35 8.35 4.54 12.03
N GLN A 36 7.46 5.28 11.37
CA GLN A 36 6.03 5.03 11.42
C GLN A 36 5.64 3.72 10.72
N LEU A 37 6.24 3.43 9.56
CA LEU A 37 6.02 2.18 8.83
C LEU A 37 6.56 0.96 9.59
N GLN A 38 7.73 1.08 10.21
CA GLN A 38 8.28 0.04 11.11
C GLN A 38 7.38 -0.18 12.31
N GLN A 39 6.87 0.88 12.92
CA GLN A 39 5.92 0.78 14.03
C GLN A 39 4.64 0.04 13.60
N PHE A 40 4.09 0.38 12.42
CA PHE A 40 2.93 -0.31 11.86
C PHE A 40 3.18 -1.82 11.72
N GLN A 41 4.32 -2.23 11.16
CA GLN A 41 4.67 -3.65 11.04
C GLN A 41 4.81 -4.33 12.41
N VAL A 42 5.44 -3.67 13.39
CA VAL A 42 5.56 -4.20 14.75
C VAL A 42 4.18 -4.39 15.40
N GLU A 43 3.27 -3.44 15.22
CA GLU A 43 1.91 -3.51 15.76
C GLU A 43 1.08 -4.60 15.07
N ALA A 44 1.17 -4.71 13.74
CA ALA A 44 0.54 -5.79 12.99
C ALA A 44 1.02 -7.17 13.47
N ASN A 45 2.34 -7.35 13.65
CA ASN A 45 2.89 -8.62 14.14
C ASN A 45 2.49 -8.91 15.60
N ARG A 46 2.48 -7.89 16.49
CA ARG A 46 2.10 -8.07 17.90
C ARG A 46 0.63 -8.38 18.10
N SER A 47 -0.22 -7.87 17.20
CA SER A 47 -1.66 -8.08 17.23
C SER A 47 -2.12 -9.27 16.40
N ASP A 48 -1.19 -10.04 15.80
CA ASP A 48 -1.49 -11.14 14.89
C ASP A 48 -2.43 -10.72 13.74
N GLY A 49 -2.23 -9.49 13.25
CA GLY A 49 -3.02 -8.92 12.15
C GLY A 49 -4.43 -8.45 12.54
N ASP A 50 -4.70 -8.13 13.81
CA ASP A 50 -6.00 -7.60 14.23
C ASP A 50 -6.37 -6.33 13.43
N LEU A 51 -7.45 -6.42 12.65
CA LEU A 51 -7.89 -5.35 11.76
C LEU A 51 -8.27 -4.05 12.49
N ASN A 52 -8.65 -4.10 13.77
CA ASN A 52 -8.90 -2.88 14.53
C ASN A 52 -7.59 -2.17 14.83
N VAL A 53 -6.59 -2.90 15.31
CA VAL A 53 -5.25 -2.35 15.59
C VAL A 53 -4.62 -1.81 14.31
N MET A 54 -4.67 -2.59 13.22
CA MET A 54 -4.12 -2.17 11.94
C MET A 54 -4.91 -0.99 11.33
N GLY A 55 -6.23 -0.96 11.52
CA GLY A 55 -7.09 0.15 11.08
C GLY A 55 -6.74 1.47 11.76
N GLU A 56 -6.44 1.45 13.07
CA GLU A 56 -5.94 2.63 13.79
C GLU A 56 -4.58 3.10 13.25
N GLY A 57 -3.67 2.15 13.00
CA GLY A 57 -2.37 2.43 12.37
C GLY A 57 -2.51 3.03 10.96
N LEU A 58 -3.51 2.57 10.19
CA LEU A 58 -3.78 3.02 8.83
C LEU A 58 -4.19 4.49 8.78
N VAL A 59 -5.00 4.95 9.74
CA VAL A 59 -5.37 6.37 9.87
C VAL A 59 -4.10 7.21 9.93
N SER A 60 -3.20 6.89 10.86
CA SER A 60 -1.95 7.62 11.05
C SER A 60 -1.08 7.58 9.80
N LEU A 61 -1.00 6.42 9.13
CA LEU A 61 -0.19 6.23 7.93
C LEU A 61 -0.72 7.07 6.76
N CYS A 62 -2.02 6.99 6.47
CA CYS A 62 -2.67 7.76 5.40
C CYS A 62 -2.50 9.26 5.60
N GLU A 63 -2.61 9.74 6.84
CA GLU A 63 -2.33 11.14 7.17
C GLU A 63 -0.85 11.51 6.90
N ALA A 64 0.09 10.66 7.28
CA ALA A 64 1.51 10.90 7.06
C ALA A 64 1.86 10.96 5.58
N LEU A 65 1.28 10.05 4.77
CA LEU A 65 1.44 10.03 3.33
C LEU A 65 0.82 11.28 2.67
N SER A 66 -0.38 11.68 3.10
CA SER A 66 -1.08 12.87 2.58
C SER A 66 -0.32 14.17 2.86
N ARG A 67 0.21 14.32 4.08
CA ARG A 67 1.07 15.47 4.44
C ARG A 67 2.36 15.56 3.61
N ARG A 68 2.79 14.43 3.03
CA ARG A 68 3.99 14.29 2.21
C ARG A 68 3.71 14.27 0.71
N SER A 69 2.59 14.86 0.27
CA SER A 69 2.20 14.85 -1.14
C SER A 69 3.18 15.55 -2.10
N ILE A 70 4.07 16.39 -1.59
CA ILE A 70 5.14 16.99 -2.40
C ILE A 70 6.33 16.05 -2.64
N GLU A 71 6.49 15.02 -1.81
CA GLU A 71 7.51 13.99 -2.01
C GLU A 71 7.02 12.84 -2.90
N TRP A 72 5.76 12.81 -3.30
CA TRP A 72 5.25 11.80 -4.21
C TRP A 72 5.86 11.96 -5.60
N THR A 73 6.35 10.86 -6.17
CA THR A 73 7.03 10.85 -7.47
C THR A 73 6.40 9.89 -8.47
N ALA A 74 5.85 8.79 -7.99
CA ALA A 74 5.10 7.84 -8.79
C ALA A 74 4.03 7.15 -7.93
N ALA A 75 2.98 6.66 -8.57
CA ALA A 75 1.96 5.83 -7.93
C ALA A 75 1.36 4.85 -8.93
N ALA A 76 0.79 3.78 -8.41
CA ALA A 76 0.05 2.79 -9.18
C ALA A 76 -1.01 2.16 -8.28
N ASN A 77 -2.12 1.75 -8.86
CA ASN A 77 -3.07 0.89 -8.15
C ASN A 77 -3.61 -0.20 -9.06
N GLU A 78 -3.96 -1.30 -8.43
CA GLU A 78 -4.67 -2.41 -9.04
C GLU A 78 -5.76 -2.89 -8.11
N GLY A 79 -6.69 -3.68 -8.64
CA GLY A 79 -7.78 -4.21 -7.85
C GLY A 79 -8.87 -4.79 -8.72
N GLU A 80 -9.72 -5.59 -8.09
CA GLU A 80 -10.83 -6.27 -8.74
C GLU A 80 -12.06 -6.34 -7.82
N VAL A 81 -13.22 -6.50 -8.44
CA VAL A 81 -14.52 -6.59 -7.78
C VAL A 81 -14.97 -8.04 -7.79
N PHE A 82 -15.24 -8.57 -6.60
CA PHE A 82 -15.67 -9.93 -6.39
C PHE A 82 -17.09 -9.98 -5.84
N TRP A 83 -17.78 -11.07 -6.16
CA TRP A 83 -19.12 -11.39 -5.64
C TRP A 83 -19.14 -12.71 -4.85
N ASP A 84 -17.96 -13.32 -4.71
CA ASP A 84 -17.67 -14.48 -3.90
C ASP A 84 -16.58 -14.07 -2.90
N GLU A 85 -16.81 -14.35 -1.63
CA GLU A 85 -15.90 -13.99 -0.54
C GLU A 85 -14.59 -14.81 -0.61
N GLY A 86 -14.68 -16.07 -1.05
CA GLY A 86 -13.51 -16.94 -1.22
C GLY A 86 -12.58 -16.44 -2.32
N GLU A 87 -13.13 -16.09 -3.49
CA GLU A 87 -12.34 -15.48 -4.57
C GLU A 87 -11.65 -14.17 -4.13
N ALA A 88 -12.36 -13.33 -3.36
CA ALA A 88 -11.77 -12.10 -2.81
C ALA A 88 -10.63 -12.40 -1.82
N ALA A 89 -10.83 -13.40 -0.95
CA ALA A 89 -9.83 -13.84 0.03
C ALA A 89 -8.59 -14.44 -0.63
N ASP A 90 -8.77 -15.23 -1.70
CA ASP A 90 -7.65 -15.78 -2.46
C ASP A 90 -6.85 -14.66 -3.14
N TYR A 91 -7.54 -13.70 -3.77
CA TYR A 91 -6.88 -12.59 -4.46
C TYR A 91 -6.08 -11.68 -3.51
N ILE A 92 -6.63 -11.32 -2.34
CA ILE A 92 -5.85 -10.52 -1.35
C ILE A 92 -4.61 -11.30 -0.85
N ASN A 93 -4.69 -12.62 -0.73
CA ASN A 93 -3.54 -13.46 -0.37
C ASN A 93 -2.50 -13.54 -1.49
N GLU A 94 -2.90 -13.53 -2.75
CA GLU A 94 -1.97 -13.40 -3.88
C GLU A 94 -1.23 -12.06 -3.83
N LEU A 95 -1.95 -10.95 -3.61
CA LEU A 95 -1.36 -9.62 -3.43
C LEU A 95 -0.42 -9.56 -2.23
N PHE A 96 -0.72 -10.28 -1.15
CA PHE A 96 0.16 -10.44 0.01
C PHE A 96 1.47 -11.11 -0.39
N MET A 97 1.39 -12.29 -0.99
CA MET A 97 2.55 -13.08 -1.37
C MET A 97 3.43 -12.33 -2.38
N ASP A 98 2.82 -11.68 -3.36
CA ASP A 98 3.53 -10.85 -4.32
C ASP A 98 4.21 -9.67 -3.62
N SER A 99 3.49 -8.93 -2.77
CA SER A 99 4.09 -7.83 -2.00
C SER A 99 5.28 -8.33 -1.20
N ALA A 100 5.08 -9.36 -0.36
CA ALA A 100 6.09 -9.97 0.51
C ALA A 100 7.33 -10.43 -0.27
N SER A 101 7.18 -11.01 -1.47
CA SER A 101 8.31 -11.44 -2.28
C SER A 101 9.26 -10.29 -2.64
N ARG A 102 8.72 -9.08 -2.89
CA ARG A 102 9.51 -7.88 -3.18
C ARG A 102 10.30 -7.37 -1.96
N TYR A 103 9.89 -7.73 -0.74
CA TYR A 103 10.64 -7.46 0.50
C TYR A 103 11.81 -8.42 0.62
N VAL A 104 11.54 -9.71 0.43
CA VAL A 104 12.55 -10.77 0.57
C VAL A 104 13.65 -10.59 -0.48
N LEU A 105 13.29 -10.20 -1.71
CA LEU A 105 14.27 -9.89 -2.76
C LEU A 105 15.24 -8.76 -2.35
N GLU A 106 14.79 -7.76 -1.59
CA GLU A 106 15.69 -6.73 -1.03
C GLU A 106 16.63 -7.30 0.03
N GLU A 107 16.17 -8.24 0.88
CA GLU A 107 17.00 -8.84 1.92
C GLU A 107 18.10 -9.76 1.38
N ASP A 108 17.87 -10.42 0.24
CA ASP A 108 18.79 -11.37 -0.39
C ASP A 108 19.87 -10.70 -1.26
N GLU A 109 19.69 -9.44 -1.67
CA GLU A 109 20.68 -8.68 -2.41
C GLU A 109 21.77 -8.14 -1.48
N GLU A 110 22.87 -8.90 -1.32
CA GLU A 110 24.06 -8.36 -0.65
C GLU A 110 24.59 -7.13 -1.38
N PRO A 111 24.93 -6.04 -0.66
CA PRO A 111 25.40 -4.82 -1.28
C PRO A 111 26.71 -5.07 -2.03
N ASN A 112 26.67 -4.90 -3.36
CA ASN A 112 27.86 -4.88 -4.19
C ASN A 112 28.72 -3.64 -3.87
N GLY A 113 29.63 -3.77 -2.90
CA GLY A 113 30.86 -2.98 -2.81
C GLY A 113 30.79 -1.63 -2.08
N ASP A 114 31.77 -1.48 -1.19
CA ASP A 114 32.21 -0.29 -0.45
C ASP A 114 31.28 0.28 0.63
N GLN A 115 31.48 -0.25 1.84
CA GLN A 115 31.03 0.34 3.10
C GLN A 115 31.64 1.73 3.30
N SER A 116 31.00 2.73 2.72
CA SER A 116 31.26 4.14 3.04
C SER A 116 30.32 4.56 4.15
N THR A 117 30.90 4.79 5.33
CA THR A 117 30.34 5.50 6.49
C THR A 117 29.07 6.30 6.21
N LEU A 118 27.96 5.84 6.82
CA LEU A 118 26.64 6.45 6.85
C LEU A 118 26.68 7.96 7.13
N THR A 119 26.55 8.74 6.06
CA THR A 119 25.93 10.06 6.13
C THR A 119 24.55 9.94 5.48
N LEU A 120 23.50 9.79 6.30
CA LEU A 120 22.09 9.83 5.87
C LEU A 120 21.71 11.27 5.48
N SER A 121 22.36 11.83 4.48
CA SER A 121 22.16 13.22 4.01
C SER A 121 21.83 13.31 2.52
N GLY A 122 21.41 12.20 1.91
CA GLY A 122 20.95 12.12 0.52
C GLY A 122 19.42 12.08 0.39
N VAL A 123 18.95 12.22 -0.86
CA VAL A 123 17.56 11.91 -1.24
C VAL A 123 17.34 10.41 -1.02
N GLN A 124 16.28 10.07 -0.29
CA GLN A 124 15.88 8.69 -0.03
C GLN A 124 14.59 8.40 -0.78
N THR A 125 14.49 7.21 -1.34
CA THR A 125 13.28 6.70 -2.00
C THR A 125 12.69 5.58 -1.16
N ILE A 126 11.37 5.63 -0.98
CA ILE A 126 10.58 4.56 -0.38
C ILE A 126 9.35 4.31 -1.24
N VAL A 127 9.01 3.05 -1.43
CA VAL A 127 7.75 2.61 -2.03
C VAL A 127 6.89 2.03 -0.94
N VAL A 128 5.73 2.61 -0.71
CA VAL A 128 4.73 2.09 0.24
C VAL A 128 3.66 1.36 -0.55
N SER A 129 3.43 0.09 -0.21
CA SER A 129 2.36 -0.77 -0.72
C SER A 129 1.30 -0.95 0.35
N ILE A 130 0.05 -0.62 0.03
CA ILE A 130 -1.12 -0.79 0.90
C ILE A 130 -2.11 -1.66 0.14
N ALA A 131 -2.40 -2.85 0.65
CA ALA A 131 -3.43 -3.74 0.11
C ALA A 131 -4.61 -3.80 1.08
N TRP A 132 -5.83 -3.74 0.56
CA TRP A 132 -7.04 -3.78 1.38
C TRP A 132 -8.19 -4.48 0.66
N ALA A 133 -9.10 -5.04 1.44
CA ALA A 133 -10.37 -5.56 0.97
C ALA A 133 -11.53 -4.87 1.72
N TYR A 134 -12.64 -4.61 1.04
CA TYR A 134 -13.80 -4.01 1.68
C TYR A 134 -15.13 -4.40 1.04
N ILE A 135 -16.21 -4.25 1.80
CA ILE A 135 -17.58 -4.43 1.30
C ILE A 135 -18.17 -3.10 0.87
N GLY A 136 -18.75 -3.08 -0.34
CA GLY A 136 -19.54 -1.96 -0.84
C GLY A 136 -18.97 -1.36 -2.12
N ALA A 137 -19.19 -0.06 -2.32
CA ALA A 137 -18.70 0.68 -3.47
C ALA A 137 -18.31 2.09 -3.05
N ILE A 138 -17.03 2.42 -3.19
CA ILE A 138 -16.49 3.73 -2.81
C ILE A 138 -15.71 4.28 -4.01
N PRO A 139 -16.30 5.20 -4.79
CA PRO A 139 -15.68 5.70 -6.02
C PRO A 139 -14.26 6.24 -5.83
N ASP A 140 -13.99 6.87 -4.69
CA ASP A 140 -12.65 7.41 -4.38
C ASP A 140 -11.57 6.33 -4.17
N LEU A 141 -11.95 5.08 -3.87
CA LEU A 141 -11.03 3.94 -3.73
C LEU A 141 -10.94 3.07 -4.99
N GLU A 142 -11.81 3.31 -5.97
CA GLU A 142 -11.90 2.54 -7.23
C GLU A 142 -11.45 3.38 -8.44
N ALA A 143 -10.99 4.61 -8.21
CA ALA A 143 -10.45 5.49 -9.23
C ALA A 143 -9.04 5.06 -9.67
N ASN A 144 -8.53 5.72 -10.71
CA ASN A 144 -7.11 5.65 -11.06
C ASN A 144 -6.31 6.45 -10.02
N LEU A 145 -5.67 5.75 -9.08
CA LEU A 145 -4.90 6.35 -7.98
C LEU A 145 -3.49 6.77 -8.40
N ALA A 146 -3.12 6.57 -9.67
CA ALA A 146 -1.95 7.25 -10.27
C ALA A 146 -2.21 8.74 -10.54
N GLU A 147 -3.43 9.25 -10.35
CA GLU A 147 -3.72 10.68 -10.42
C GLU A 147 -3.63 11.34 -9.04
N VAL A 148 -2.87 12.43 -8.92
CA VAL A 148 -2.60 13.13 -7.64
C VAL A 148 -3.88 13.42 -6.84
N GLU A 149 -4.91 13.95 -7.49
CA GLU A 149 -6.16 14.31 -6.79
C GLU A 149 -7.00 13.08 -6.42
N ALA A 150 -6.94 12.00 -7.20
CA ALA A 150 -7.57 10.74 -6.85
C ALA A 150 -6.87 10.08 -5.66
N LEU A 151 -5.53 10.08 -5.66
CA LEU A 151 -4.71 9.57 -4.56
C LEU A 151 -5.01 10.31 -3.24
N LYS A 152 -5.10 11.64 -3.27
CA LYS A 152 -5.49 12.43 -2.08
C LYS A 152 -6.85 12.02 -1.53
N ARG A 153 -7.86 11.85 -2.41
CA ARG A 153 -9.20 11.43 -1.99
C ARG A 153 -9.18 9.99 -1.45
N ALA A 154 -8.42 9.10 -2.08
CA ALA A 154 -8.26 7.73 -1.61
C ALA A 154 -7.63 7.67 -0.21
N LEU A 155 -6.56 8.44 0.05
CA LEU A 155 -5.94 8.49 1.38
C LEU A 155 -6.86 9.08 2.47
N ILE A 156 -7.88 9.85 2.09
CA ILE A 156 -8.93 10.32 3.01
C ILE A 156 -10.02 9.26 3.18
N ALA A 157 -10.41 8.58 2.11
CA ALA A 157 -11.49 7.60 2.11
C ALA A 157 -11.09 6.27 2.76
N LEU A 158 -9.85 5.84 2.57
CA LEU A 158 -9.36 4.52 2.96
C LEU A 158 -9.48 4.27 4.48
N PRO A 159 -9.07 5.20 5.37
CA PRO A 159 -9.28 5.02 6.81
C PRO A 159 -10.76 4.98 7.23
N ASN A 160 -11.68 5.57 6.45
CA ASN A 160 -13.12 5.53 6.77
C ASN A 160 -13.72 4.13 6.65
N LEU A 161 -13.08 3.22 5.91
CA LEU A 161 -13.48 1.81 5.88
C LEU A 161 -13.41 1.17 7.26
N HIS A 162 -12.38 1.51 8.05
CA HIS A 162 -12.23 1.02 9.41
C HIS A 162 -13.36 1.56 10.30
N PHE A 163 -13.61 2.88 10.27
CA PHE A 163 -14.66 3.50 11.09
C PHE A 163 -16.09 3.10 10.71
N SER A 164 -16.30 2.69 9.45
CA SER A 164 -17.61 2.23 8.96
C SER A 164 -17.79 0.71 9.05
N HIS A 165 -16.81 -0.02 9.60
CA HIS A 165 -16.81 -1.48 9.68
C HIS A 165 -17.00 -2.15 8.31
N GLN A 166 -16.41 -1.57 7.26
CA GLN A 166 -16.42 -2.09 5.90
C GLN A 166 -15.10 -2.74 5.50
N LEU A 167 -14.04 -2.56 6.30
CA LEU A 167 -12.71 -3.11 6.07
C LEU A 167 -12.68 -4.62 6.40
N GLU A 168 -12.40 -5.45 5.41
CA GLU A 168 -12.35 -6.92 5.53
C GLU A 168 -10.91 -7.46 5.58
N ALA A 169 -9.97 -6.74 4.97
CA ALA A 169 -8.56 -7.07 5.03
C ALA A 169 -7.70 -5.81 4.89
N LEU A 170 -6.52 -5.81 5.49
CA LEU A 170 -5.55 -4.74 5.38
C LEU A 170 -4.14 -5.28 5.53
N GLN A 171 -3.24 -4.84 4.66
CA GLN A 171 -1.82 -5.15 4.72
C GLN A 171 -1.02 -3.94 4.27
N VAL A 172 0.10 -3.70 4.95
CA VAL A 172 1.00 -2.60 4.61
C VAL A 172 2.42 -3.12 4.56
N HIS A 173 3.11 -2.67 3.53
CA HIS A 173 4.40 -3.13 3.07
C HIS A 173 5.17 -1.87 2.64
N PHE A 174 6.45 -1.74 2.95
CA PHE A 174 7.32 -0.70 2.36
C PHE A 174 8.76 -1.14 1.98
N CYS A 175 9.26 -0.71 0.83
CA CYS A 175 10.61 -1.01 0.37
C CYS A 175 11.41 0.28 0.13
N PRO A 176 12.69 0.39 0.53
CA PRO A 176 13.46 -0.62 1.27
C PRO A 176 13.07 -0.69 2.76
N VAL A 177 13.31 -1.82 3.42
CA VAL A 177 13.01 -1.96 4.85
C VAL A 177 14.04 -1.22 5.70
N ARG A 178 15.27 -1.14 5.18
CA ARG A 178 16.44 -0.53 5.82
C ARG A 178 16.88 0.73 5.09
N PRO A 179 16.84 1.92 5.74
CA PRO A 179 17.29 3.18 5.12
C PRO A 179 18.74 3.17 4.61
N GLU A 180 19.59 2.32 5.20
CA GLU A 180 20.98 2.11 4.80
C GLU A 180 21.16 1.37 3.46
N HIS A 181 20.10 0.70 2.96
CA HIS A 181 20.08 -0.02 1.69
C HIS A 181 19.06 0.65 0.74
N PRO A 182 19.37 1.82 0.16
CA PRO A 182 18.43 2.51 -0.71
C PRO A 182 18.17 1.74 -2.00
N LEU A 183 16.92 1.77 -2.48
CA LEU A 183 16.54 1.23 -3.79
C LEU A 183 17.28 1.99 -4.91
N SER A 184 18.05 1.26 -5.71
CA SER A 184 18.60 1.76 -6.95
C SER A 184 17.49 1.95 -8.01
N PRO A 185 17.72 2.80 -9.03
CA PRO A 185 16.76 2.95 -10.13
C PRO A 185 16.43 1.65 -10.85
N ASP A 186 17.41 0.75 -11.00
CA ASP A 186 17.22 -0.54 -11.68
C ASP A 186 16.35 -1.48 -10.83
N GLN A 187 16.62 -1.58 -9.52
CA GLN A 187 15.77 -2.33 -8.58
C GLN A 187 14.35 -1.78 -8.51
N LEU A 188 14.18 -0.45 -8.56
CA LEU A 188 12.85 0.17 -8.58
C LEU A 188 12.04 -0.25 -9.82
N LEU A 189 12.69 -0.28 -11.00
CA LEU A 189 12.06 -0.73 -12.24
C LEU A 189 11.79 -2.25 -12.25
N GLU A 190 12.66 -3.03 -11.64
CA GLU A 190 12.53 -4.49 -11.54
C GLU A 190 11.41 -4.89 -10.57
N TYR A 191 11.37 -4.28 -9.38
CA TYR A 191 10.44 -4.65 -8.31
C TYR A 191 9.10 -3.93 -8.38
N PHE A 192 9.02 -2.78 -9.05
CA PHE A 192 7.81 -1.98 -9.15
C PHE A 192 7.57 -1.47 -10.58
N PRO A 193 7.52 -2.36 -11.59
CA PRO A 193 7.34 -1.98 -12.99
C PRO A 193 6.01 -1.26 -13.29
N GLU A 194 5.01 -1.40 -12.42
CA GLU A 194 3.70 -0.76 -12.54
C GLU A 194 3.68 0.73 -12.16
N LEU A 195 4.71 1.23 -11.47
CA LEU A 195 4.76 2.62 -11.02
C LEU A 195 4.76 3.59 -12.21
N SER A 196 3.82 4.53 -12.20
CA SER A 196 3.76 5.63 -13.16
C SER A 196 4.05 6.96 -12.47
N PRO A 197 4.84 7.86 -13.10
CA PRO A 197 5.02 9.22 -12.59
C PRO A 197 3.70 9.97 -12.39
N ILE A 198 3.65 10.82 -11.35
CA ILE A 198 2.46 11.62 -10.99
C ILE A 198 2.71 13.12 -11.00
#